data_AF-A0A482W4L0-F1
#
_entry.id   AF-A0A482W4L0-F1
#
_cell.length_a   1.000
_cell.length_b   1.000
_cell.length_c   1.000
_cell.angle_alpha   90.00
_cell.angle_beta   90.00
_cell.angle_gamma   90.00
#
_symmetry.space_group_name_H-M   'P 1'
#
loop_
_entity.id
_entity.type
_entity.pdbx_description
1 polymer ?
#
loop_
_entity_poly.entity_id
_entity_poly.type
_entity_poly.pdbx_seq_one_letter_code
_entity_poly.pdbx_strand_id
1 'polypeptide(L)'
;MSHEIVDICVGGMHTVCLTEEGKVFTFGCNDEGALGRITVDIEDSEYTPGEVKLPGKVIQISARDSHSAALLDDGRVFAWGTFQVI
;
A
#
# COMPACT_ATOMS: atom_id res chain seq x y z
N MET A 1 4.46 17.32 8.94
CA MET A 1 2.99 17.30 8.84
C MET A 1 2.55 15.91 9.23
N SER A 2 1.66 15.79 10.22
CA SER A 2 1.08 14.51 10.62
C SER A 2 -0.02 14.13 9.65
N HIS A 3 -0.05 12.88 9.20
CA HIS A 3 -1.17 12.33 8.46
C HIS A 3 -2.16 11.69 9.42
N GLU A 4 -3.45 11.96 9.24
CA GLU A 4 -4.51 11.26 9.96
C GLU A 4 -4.85 9.97 9.22
N ILE A 5 -4.74 8.82 9.90
CA ILE A 5 -5.06 7.51 9.34
C ILE A 5 -6.53 7.21 9.58
N VAL A 6 -7.26 6.93 8.49
CA VAL A 6 -8.71 6.68 8.52
C VAL A 6 -9.07 5.22 8.25
N ASP A 7 -8.16 4.45 7.64
CA ASP A 7 -8.35 3.01 7.41
C ASP A 7 -7.00 2.28 7.38
N ILE A 8 -7.02 0.99 7.75
CA ILE A 8 -5.86 0.11 7.79
C ILE A 8 -6.26 -1.27 7.28
N CYS A 9 -5.49 -1.81 6.35
CA CYS A 9 -5.56 -3.20 5.90
C CYS A 9 -4.24 -3.92 6.20
N VAL A 10 -4.35 -5.16 6.67
CA VAL A 10 -3.18 -5.98 7.01
C VAL A 10 -3.16 -7.20 6.10
N GLY A 11 -2.06 -7.36 5.38
CA GLY A 11 -1.76 -8.53 4.58
C GLY A 11 -1.06 -9.62 5.38
N GLY A 12 -0.39 -10.56 4.70
CA GLY A 12 0.37 -11.61 5.40
C GLY A 12 1.57 -11.05 6.18
N MET A 13 2.38 -10.22 5.51
CA MET A 13 3.60 -9.64 6.06
C MET A 13 3.75 -8.14 5.76
N HIS A 14 2.69 -7.48 5.29
CA HIS A 14 2.68 -6.04 4.99
C HIS A 14 1.42 -5.36 5.52
N THR A 15 1.50 -4.05 5.73
CA THR A 15 0.40 -3.20 6.17
C THR A 15 0.18 -2.11 5.14
N VAL A 16 -1.08 -1.77 4.90
CA VAL A 16 -1.54 -0.67 4.05
C VAL A 16 -2.37 0.27 4.90
N CYS A 17 -2.03 1.56 4.90
CA CYS A 17 -2.76 2.59 5.61
C CYS A 17 -3.32 3.61 4.62
N LEU A 18 -4.55 4.04 4.83
CA LEU A 18 -5.20 5.12 4.09
C LEU A 18 -5.28 6.37 4.98
N THR A 19 -4.86 7.51 4.44
CA THR A 19 -5.00 8.80 5.12
C THR A 19 -6.31 9.50 4.75
N GLU A 20 -6.75 10.46 5.58
CA GLU A 20 -7.92 11.29 5.29
C GLU A 20 -7.78 12.06 3.96
N GLU A 21 -6.55 12.43 3.59
CA GLU A 21 -6.25 13.11 2.32
C GLU A 21 -6.30 12.16 1.11
N GLY A 22 -6.49 10.86 1.34
CA GLY A 22 -6.54 9.81 0.33
C GLY A 22 -5.16 9.37 -0.18
N LYS A 23 -4.13 9.50 0.66
CA LYS A 23 -2.80 8.92 0.40
C LYS A 23 -2.73 7.51 0.96
N VAL A 24 -1.92 6.68 0.31
CA VAL A 24 -1.67 5.30 0.77
C VAL A 24 -0.23 5.16 1.22
N PHE A 25 -0.06 4.61 2.42
CA PHE A 25 1.24 4.27 2.98
C PHE A 25 1.35 2.76 3.17
N THR A 26 2.50 2.21 2.85
CA THR A 26 2.78 0.77 2.97
C THR A 26 4.08 0.53 3.71
N PHE A 27 4.12 -0.53 4.52
CA PHE A 27 5.33 -1.01 5.19
C PHE A 27 5.21 -2.50 5.56
N GLY A 28 6.34 -3.15 5.82
CA GLY A 28 6.48 -4.58 6.04
C GLY A 28 7.36 -5.24 4.97
N CYS A 29 7.19 -6.55 4.77
CA CYS A 29 7.93 -7.32 3.77
C CYS A 29 7.58 -6.89 2.34
N ASN A 30 8.59 -6.67 1.50
CA ASN A 30 8.41 -6.30 0.09
C ASN A 30 8.97 -7.30 -0.92
N ASP A 31 9.24 -8.55 -0.53
CA ASP A 31 9.84 -9.57 -1.40
C ASP A 31 9.06 -9.78 -2.72
N GLU A 32 7.74 -9.59 -2.66
CA GLU A 32 6.80 -9.77 -3.78
C GLU A 32 6.28 -8.45 -4.35
N GLY A 33 6.89 -7.31 -4.00
CA GLY A 33 6.42 -5.98 -4.44
C GLY A 33 5.10 -5.54 -3.81
N ALA A 34 4.68 -6.17 -2.70
CA ALA A 34 3.42 -5.91 -2.00
C ALA A 34 3.30 -4.47 -1.47
N LEU A 35 4.41 -3.74 -1.34
CA LEU A 35 4.39 -2.34 -0.92
C LEU A 35 4.10 -1.36 -2.05
N GLY A 36 4.21 -1.76 -3.33
CA GLY A 36 3.87 -0.89 -4.47
C GLY A 36 4.77 0.34 -4.62
N ARG A 37 5.95 0.33 -3.98
CA ARG A 37 6.94 1.40 -3.99
C ARG A 37 8.36 0.82 -3.97
N ILE A 38 9.33 1.67 -4.31
CA ILE A 38 10.75 1.30 -4.33
C ILE A 38 11.25 1.22 -2.89
N THR A 39 11.81 0.07 -2.51
CA THR A 39 12.50 -0.15 -1.24
C THR A 39 13.94 -0.63 -1.38
N VAL A 40 14.39 -0.87 -2.62
CA VAL A 40 15.77 -1.27 -2.90
C VAL A 40 16.72 -0.11 -2.62
N ASP A 41 17.94 -0.46 -2.19
CA ASP A 41 19.05 0.48 -1.92
C ASP A 41 18.78 1.53 -0.82
N ILE A 42 17.72 1.34 -0.02
CA ILE A 42 17.39 2.17 1.14
C ILE A 42 17.20 1.25 2.35
N GLU A 43 18.18 1.25 3.25
CA GLU A 43 18.18 0.47 4.49
C GLU A 43 16.88 0.72 5.29
N ASP A 44 16.24 -0.37 5.73
CA ASP A 44 15.00 -0.38 6.51
C ASP A 44 13.80 0.38 5.91
N SER A 45 13.85 0.73 4.62
CA SER A 45 12.77 1.47 3.96
C SER A 45 11.48 0.67 3.84
N GLU A 46 11.56 -0.65 3.89
CA GLU A 46 10.41 -1.54 3.88
C GLU A 46 9.68 -1.51 5.24
N TYR A 47 10.40 -1.38 6.36
CA TYR A 47 9.82 -1.31 7.71
C TYR A 47 9.35 0.09 8.12
N THR A 48 9.71 1.11 7.33
CA THR A 48 9.24 2.49 7.52
C THR A 48 8.02 2.76 6.63
N PRO A 49 6.93 3.39 7.14
CA PRO A 49 5.79 3.78 6.30
C PRO A 49 6.23 4.66 5.14
N GLY A 50 6.02 4.20 3.91
CA GLY A 50 6.34 4.92 2.68
C GLY A 50 5.12 5.08 1.79
N GLU A 51 5.03 6.21 1.09
CA GLU A 51 3.88 6.54 0.24
C GLU A 51 3.91 5.75 -1.07
N VAL A 52 2.75 5.19 -1.45
CA VAL A 52 2.51 4.61 -2.78
C VAL A 52 2.01 5.70 -3.70
N LYS A 53 2.70 5.91 -4.83
CA LYS A 53 2.36 6.95 -5.80
C LYS A 53 1.23 6.49 -6.72
N LEU A 54 0.02 6.95 -6.43
CA LEU A 54 -1.19 6.70 -7.22
C LEU A 54 -1.67 7.97 -7.94
N PRO A 55 -2.33 7.86 -9.10
CA PRO A 55 -2.69 9.01 -9.94
C PRO A 55 -3.95 9.77 -9.48
N GLY A 56 -4.44 9.52 -8.27
CA GLY A 56 -5.68 10.11 -7.76
C GLY A 56 -5.90 9.84 -6.27
N LYS A 57 -7.02 10.34 -5.75
CA LYS A 57 -7.39 10.19 -4.34
C LYS A 57 -7.92 8.79 -4.08
N VAL A 58 -7.33 8.08 -3.11
CA VAL A 58 -7.82 6.76 -2.69
C VAL A 58 -8.97 6.92 -1.71
N ILE A 59 -10.03 6.12 -1.89
CA ILE A 59 -11.20 6.09 -1.02
C ILE A 59 -11.38 4.75 -0.29
N GLN A 60 -10.72 3.70 -0.75
CA GLN A 60 -10.76 2.39 -0.11
C GLN A 60 -9.50 1.60 -0.42
N ILE A 61 -9.03 0.83 0.55
CA ILE A 61 -7.87 -0.05 0.44
C ILE A 61 -8.27 -1.50 0.73
N SER A 62 -7.48 -2.45 0.24
CA SER A 62 -7.54 -3.86 0.62
C SER A 62 -6.16 -4.49 0.53
N ALA A 63 -5.89 -5.45 1.41
CA ALA A 63 -4.67 -6.23 1.42
C ALA A 63 -4.99 -7.70 1.68
N ARG A 64 -4.18 -8.60 1.12
CA ARG A 64 -4.17 -10.04 1.41
C ARG A 64 -2.72 -10.50 1.59
N ASP A 65 -2.43 -11.80 1.48
CA ASP A 65 -1.11 -12.38 1.77
C ASP A 65 0.05 -11.56 1.19
N SER A 66 0.09 -11.39 -0.13
CA SER A 66 1.16 -10.71 -0.86
C SER A 66 0.67 -9.69 -1.91
N HIS A 67 -0.62 -9.36 -1.93
CA HIS A 67 -1.18 -8.35 -2.83
C HIS A 67 -1.96 -7.28 -2.09
N SER A 68 -1.98 -6.10 -2.70
CA SER A 68 -2.69 -4.91 -2.25
C SER A 68 -3.51 -4.34 -3.40
N ALA A 69 -4.63 -3.71 -3.08
CA ALA A 69 -5.41 -2.95 -4.04
C ALA A 69 -5.99 -1.67 -3.44
N ALA A 70 -6.20 -0.67 -4.29
CA ALA A 70 -6.78 0.62 -3.94
C ALA A 70 -7.85 1.02 -4.97
N LEU A 71 -8.97 1.56 -4.46
CA LEU A 71 -10.04 2.17 -5.25
C LEU A 71 -9.89 3.69 -5.20
N LEU A 72 -9.83 4.33 -6.36
CA LEU A 72 -9.84 5.79 -6.49
C LEU A 72 -11.26 6.36 -6.43
N ASP A 73 -11.36 7.65 -6.12
CA ASP A 73 -12.61 8.41 -6.12
C ASP A 73 -13.28 8.52 -7.51
N ASP A 74 -12.50 8.35 -8.58
CA ASP A 74 -12.99 8.26 -9.97
C ASP A 74 -13.44 6.86 -10.41
N GLY A 75 -13.40 5.88 -9.50
CA GLY A 75 -13.83 4.51 -9.73
C GLY A 75 -12.79 3.57 -10.34
N ARG A 76 -11.57 4.05 -10.65
CA ARG A 76 -10.47 3.17 -11.11
C ARG A 76 -9.91 2.36 -9.94
N VAL A 77 -9.56 1.10 -10.22
CA VAL A 77 -8.90 0.20 -9.27
C VAL A 77 -7.46 -0.05 -9.70
N PHE A 78 -6.55 0.05 -8.75
CA PHE A 78 -5.14 -0.28 -8.92
C PHE A 78 -4.79 -1.44 -7.99
N ALA A 79 -3.96 -2.36 -8.47
CA ALA A 79 -3.47 -3.49 -7.68
C ALA A 79 -1.97 -3.67 -7.92
N TRP A 80 -1.26 -4.13 -6.89
CA TRP A 80 0.17 -4.41 -6.92
C TRP A 80 0.52 -5.57 -5.99
N GLY A 81 1.76 -6.04 -6.09
CA GLY A 81 2.21 -7.29 -5.48
C GLY A 81 2.06 -8.50 -6.40
N THR A 82 2.24 -9.69 -5.86
CA THR A 82 2.19 -10.94 -6.65
C THR A 82 0.86 -11.67 -6.46
N PHE A 83 0.22 -12.03 -7.58
CA PHE A 83 -0.77 -13.09 -7.64
C PHE A 83 -0.02 -14.42 -7.75
N GLN A 84 0.30 -15.09 -6.63
CA GLN A 84 0.62 -16.52 -6.73
C GLN A 84 -0.72 -17.27 -6.83
N VAL A 85 -1.08 -17.64 -8.06
CA VAL A 85 -2.00 -18.76 -8.28
C VAL A 85 -1.16 -20.02 -8.12
N ILE A 86 -1.41 -20.78 -7.06
CA ILE A 86 -1.03 -22.20 -7.00
C ILE A 86 -1.88 -23.01 -7.97
#